data_AF-A0A9E0WV19-F1
#
_entry.id   AF-A0A9E0WV19-F1
#
_cell.length_a   1.000
_cell.length_b   1.000
_cell.length_c   1.000
_cell.angle_alpha   90.00
_cell.angle_beta   90.00
_cell.angle_gamma   90.00
#
_symmetry.space_group_name_H-M   'P 1'
#
loop_
_entity.id
_entity.type
_entity.pdbx_description
1 polymer ?
#
loop_
_entity_poly.entity_id
_entity_poly.type
_entity_poly.pdbx_seq_one_letter_code
_entity_poly.pdbx_strand_id
1 'polypeptide(L)'
;MSNQNDFIARAKERLQSQREAEQRRLQTASEHGVKYDKKHRAENLRLLRAFFDVTQEKFISLLGVSSQSQYSKFERGEEELEARLARQIEKSIGLPEMWFDRDNANLLFLSLVELSLVNEIRVVDPEATRVLASALKLLTGRGA
;
A
#
# COMPACT_ATOMS: atom_id res chain seq x y z
N MET A 1 -3.78 -42.97 -7.08
CA MET A 1 -4.83 -42.05 -6.61
C MET A 1 -4.19 -41.15 -5.56
N SER A 2 -4.09 -39.84 -5.82
CA SER A 2 -3.49 -38.90 -4.85
C SER A 2 -4.43 -38.74 -3.66
N ASN A 3 -3.91 -38.96 -2.45
CA ASN A 3 -4.69 -39.05 -1.22
C ASN A 3 -5.13 -37.64 -0.81
N GLN A 4 -6.41 -37.44 -0.49
CA GLN A 4 -6.98 -36.14 -0.10
C GLN A 4 -6.21 -35.49 1.08
N ASN A 5 -5.58 -36.31 1.91
CA ASN A 5 -4.69 -35.90 2.98
C ASN A 5 -3.40 -35.22 2.50
N ASP A 6 -2.82 -35.65 1.37
CA ASP A 6 -1.60 -35.05 0.81
C ASP A 6 -1.88 -33.64 0.25
N PHE A 7 -3.07 -33.44 -0.32
CA PHE A 7 -3.50 -32.12 -0.82
C PHE A 7 -3.66 -31.12 0.32
N ILE A 8 -4.32 -31.52 1.41
CA ILE A 8 -4.51 -30.68 2.60
C ILE A 8 -3.17 -30.37 3.27
N ALA A 9 -2.25 -31.35 3.36
CA ALA A 9 -0.92 -31.15 3.91
C ALA A 9 -0.13 -30.10 3.11
N ARG A 10 -0.09 -30.23 1.78
CA ARG A 10 0.59 -29.26 0.89
C ARG A 10 -0.04 -27.86 0.94
N ALA A 11 -1.36 -27.76 1.07
CA ALA A 11 -2.04 -26.48 1.21
C ALA A 11 -1.68 -25.78 2.53
N LYS A 12 -1.62 -26.54 3.63
CA LYS A 12 -1.17 -26.02 4.94
C LYS A 12 0.28 -25.58 4.92
N GLU A 13 1.16 -26.36 4.30
CA GLU A 13 2.58 -26.05 4.17
C GLU A 13 2.83 -24.77 3.36
N ARG A 14 2.08 -24.57 2.27
CA ARG A 14 2.09 -23.30 1.51
C ARG A 14 1.62 -22.10 2.34
N LEU A 15 0.54 -22.25 3.09
CA LEU A 15 0.01 -21.21 3.98
C LEU A 15 1.02 -20.86 5.09
N GLN A 16 1.67 -21.87 5.66
CA GLN A 16 2.70 -21.70 6.68
C GLN A 16 3.91 -20.94 6.11
N SER A 17 4.43 -21.38 4.96
CA SER A 17 5.54 -20.72 4.27
C SER A 17 5.23 -19.28 3.89
N GLN A 18 4.00 -19.00 3.44
CA GLN A 18 3.55 -17.63 3.15
C GLN A 18 3.53 -16.76 4.42
N ARG A 19 2.99 -17.27 5.53
CA ARG A 19 2.97 -16.56 6.82
C ARG A 19 4.37 -16.28 7.35
N GLU A 20 5.30 -17.24 7.22
CA GLU A 20 6.70 -17.05 7.65
C GLU A 20 7.42 -16.01 6.79
N ALA A 21 7.21 -16.02 5.48
CA ALA A 21 7.75 -15.02 4.57
C ALA A 21 7.18 -13.61 4.88
N GLU A 22 5.89 -13.54 5.18
CA GLU A 22 5.20 -12.33 5.61
C GLU A 22 5.76 -11.80 6.94
N GLN A 23 5.89 -12.66 7.96
CA GLN A 23 6.48 -12.28 9.25
C GLN A 23 7.92 -11.77 9.10
N ARG A 24 8.75 -12.43 8.29
CA ARG A 24 10.12 -11.95 8.01
C ARG A 24 10.11 -10.58 7.35
N ARG A 25 9.24 -10.35 6.35
CA ARG A 25 9.10 -9.04 5.70
C ARG A 25 8.67 -7.95 6.68
N LEU A 26 7.69 -8.23 7.54
CA LEU A 26 7.22 -7.30 8.56
C LEU A 26 8.32 -6.99 9.58
N GLN A 27 9.10 -8.01 9.97
CA GLN A 27 10.23 -7.85 10.87
C GLN A 27 11.33 -6.95 10.27
N THR A 28 11.75 -7.22 9.03
CA THR A 28 12.72 -6.37 8.31
C THR A 28 12.21 -4.94 8.12
N ALA A 29 10.93 -4.76 7.80
CA ALA A 29 10.35 -3.43 7.67
C ALA A 29 10.33 -2.66 9.00
N SER A 30 10.02 -3.34 10.11
CA SER A 30 10.06 -2.78 11.46
C SER A 30 11.49 -2.40 11.87
N GLU A 31 12.49 -3.23 11.55
CA GLU A 31 13.92 -2.92 11.76
C GLU A 31 14.36 -1.65 11.01
N HIS A 32 13.74 -1.38 9.86
CA HIS A 32 13.94 -0.13 9.10
C HIS A 32 12.99 1.02 9.51
N GLY A 33 12.31 0.89 10.65
CA GLY A 33 11.45 1.94 11.22
C GLY A 33 10.09 2.09 10.54
N VAL A 34 9.71 1.20 9.63
CA VAL A 34 8.39 1.22 8.98
C VAL A 34 7.37 0.56 9.91
N LYS A 35 6.47 1.37 10.48
CA LYS A 35 5.35 0.88 11.28
C LYS A 35 4.13 0.69 10.40
N TYR A 36 3.53 -0.49 10.48
CA TYR A 36 2.26 -0.80 9.84
C TYR A 36 1.15 -0.76 10.89
N ASP A 37 0.17 0.10 10.68
CA ASP A 37 -0.98 0.26 11.56
C ASP A 37 -2.23 0.58 10.73
N LYS A 38 -3.30 -0.17 10.98
CA LYS A 38 -4.58 -0.01 10.33
C LYS A 38 -5.20 1.37 10.55
N LYS A 39 -4.80 2.11 11.60
CA LYS A 39 -5.29 3.49 11.84
C LYS A 39 -4.97 4.45 10.70
N HIS A 40 -3.92 4.16 9.91
CA HIS A 40 -3.50 5.01 8.81
C HIS A 40 -4.39 4.87 7.56
N ARG A 41 -5.19 3.80 7.46
CA ARG A 41 -5.94 3.46 6.24
C ARG A 41 -6.88 4.57 5.80
N ALA A 42 -7.61 5.19 6.72
CA ALA A 42 -8.57 6.26 6.41
C ALA A 42 -7.86 7.49 5.82
N GLU A 43 -6.77 7.92 6.46
CA GLU A 43 -5.95 9.05 5.98
C GLU A 43 -5.29 8.73 4.64
N ASN A 44 -4.75 7.51 4.50
CA ASN A 44 -4.18 7.00 3.25
C ASN A 44 -5.22 6.94 2.12
N LEU A 45 -6.50 6.71 2.42
CA LEU A 45 -7.58 6.74 1.43
C LEU A 45 -7.81 8.16 0.88
N ARG A 46 -7.80 9.16 1.77
CA ARG A 46 -7.94 10.58 1.39
C ARG A 46 -6.75 11.03 0.57
N LEU A 47 -5.56 10.66 1.01
CA LEU A 47 -4.29 10.85 0.31
C LEU A 47 -4.36 10.35 -1.12
N LEU A 48 -4.81 9.11 -1.27
CA LEU A 48 -4.91 8.46 -2.56
C LEU A 48 -5.89 9.21 -3.46
N ARG A 49 -7.07 9.61 -2.94
CA ARG A 49 -8.03 10.40 -3.72
C ARG A 49 -7.47 11.76 -4.15
N ALA A 50 -6.78 12.46 -3.27
CA ALA A 50 -6.10 13.72 -3.58
C ALA A 50 -5.01 13.50 -4.64
N PHE A 51 -4.24 12.42 -4.53
CA PHE A 51 -3.20 12.05 -5.48
C PHE A 51 -3.73 11.80 -6.90
N PHE A 52 -4.90 11.15 -7.02
CA PHE A 52 -5.53 10.93 -8.31
C PHE A 52 -6.28 12.16 -8.86
N ASP A 53 -6.41 13.23 -8.07
CA ASP A 53 -7.16 14.45 -8.40
C ASP A 53 -8.56 14.17 -8.99
N VAL A 54 -9.31 13.30 -8.32
CA VAL A 54 -10.65 12.90 -8.74
C VAL A 54 -11.71 13.16 -7.68
N THR A 55 -12.93 13.39 -8.16
CA THR A 55 -14.13 13.39 -7.32
C THR A 55 -14.27 12.06 -6.59
N GLN A 56 -14.95 12.10 -5.44
CA GLN A 56 -15.26 10.91 -4.65
C GLN A 56 -15.92 9.80 -5.47
N GLU A 57 -16.92 10.15 -6.28
CA GLU A 57 -17.68 9.22 -7.12
C GLU A 57 -16.78 8.48 -8.13
N LYS A 58 -15.97 9.23 -8.87
CA LYS A 58 -15.02 8.64 -9.83
C LYS A 58 -13.96 7.77 -9.15
N PHE A 59 -13.55 8.12 -7.94
CA PHE A 59 -12.60 7.33 -7.17
C PHE A 59 -13.22 6.03 -6.66
N ILE A 60 -14.46 6.06 -6.19
CA ILE A 60 -15.22 4.88 -5.79
C ILE A 60 -15.30 3.87 -6.94
N SER A 61 -15.59 4.34 -8.16
CA SER A 61 -15.60 3.50 -9.36
C SER A 61 -14.23 2.88 -9.64
N LEU A 62 -13.15 3.63 -9.45
CA LEU A 62 -11.77 3.17 -9.66
C LEU A 62 -11.36 2.10 -8.63
N LEU A 63 -11.83 2.24 -7.39
CA LEU A 63 -11.57 1.30 -6.31
C LEU A 63 -12.46 0.04 -6.33
N GLY A 64 -13.54 0.05 -7.13
CA GLY A 64 -14.54 -1.02 -7.14
C GLY A 64 -15.33 -1.12 -5.83
N VAL A 65 -15.49 0.00 -5.11
CA VAL A 65 -16.32 0.07 -3.90
C VAL A 65 -17.77 0.32 -4.32
N SER A 66 -18.71 -0.46 -3.80
CA SER A 66 -20.09 -0.46 -4.33
C SER A 66 -20.96 0.69 -3.82
N SER A 67 -20.57 1.37 -2.75
CA SER A 67 -21.41 2.36 -2.06
C SER A 67 -20.63 3.61 -1.70
N GLN A 68 -21.13 4.76 -2.18
CA GLN A 68 -20.59 6.08 -1.81
C GLN A 68 -20.73 6.37 -0.31
N SER A 69 -21.83 5.96 0.31
CA SER A 69 -22.04 6.11 1.74
C SER A 69 -21.00 5.33 2.54
N GLN A 70 -20.70 4.09 2.14
CA GLN A 70 -19.69 3.28 2.79
C GLN A 70 -18.28 3.86 2.60
N TYR A 71 -17.93 4.23 1.38
CA TYR A 71 -16.64 4.88 1.10
C TYR A 71 -16.45 6.15 1.94
N SER A 72 -17.50 6.95 2.09
CA SER A 72 -17.45 8.17 2.89
C SER A 72 -17.20 7.89 4.38
N LYS A 73 -17.74 6.79 4.93
CA LYS A 73 -17.44 6.33 6.29
C LYS A 73 -15.99 5.85 6.44
N PHE A 74 -15.46 5.15 5.44
CA PHE A 74 -14.04 4.76 5.41
C PHE A 74 -13.11 5.98 5.41
N GLU A 75 -13.38 6.97 4.56
CA GLU A 75 -12.59 8.21 4.52
C GLU A 75 -12.64 8.94 5.85
N ARG A 76 -13.80 9.04 6.51
CA ARG A 76 -13.90 9.72 7.82
C ARG A 76 -13.31 8.90 8.97
N GLY A 77 -13.03 7.62 8.77
CA GLY A 77 -12.60 6.70 9.83
C GLY A 77 -13.74 6.27 10.76
N GLU A 78 -14.99 6.48 10.34
CA GLU A 78 -16.19 6.00 11.06
C GLU A 78 -16.38 4.49 10.89
N GLU A 79 -15.87 3.94 9.79
CA GLU A 79 -15.84 2.51 9.50
C GLU A 79 -14.41 2.11 9.13
N GLU A 80 -13.97 0.95 9.62
CA GLU A 80 -12.63 0.45 9.33
C GLU A 80 -12.57 -0.12 7.90
N LEU A 81 -11.59 0.32 7.12
CA LEU A 81 -11.26 -0.34 5.86
C LEU A 81 -10.61 -1.70 6.17
N GLU A 82 -11.33 -2.80 5.95
CA GLU A 82 -10.81 -4.15 6.19
C GLU A 82 -9.53 -4.43 5.40
N ALA A 83 -8.64 -5.22 5.99
CA ALA A 83 -7.37 -5.58 5.39
C ALA A 83 -7.55 -6.23 4.00
N ARG A 84 -8.55 -7.11 3.85
CA ARG A 84 -8.84 -7.77 2.57
C ARG A 84 -9.13 -6.75 1.46
N LEU A 85 -9.98 -5.77 1.74
CA LEU A 85 -10.34 -4.73 0.78
C LEU A 85 -9.16 -3.78 0.51
N ALA A 86 -8.40 -3.41 1.54
CA ALA A 86 -7.19 -2.60 1.40
C ALA A 86 -6.16 -3.25 0.46
N ARG A 87 -5.89 -4.55 0.63
CA ARG A 87 -4.95 -5.32 -0.22
C ARG A 87 -5.49 -5.47 -1.65
N GLN A 88 -6.80 -5.62 -1.81
CA GLN A 88 -7.43 -5.65 -3.13
C GLN A 88 -7.25 -4.32 -3.87
N ILE A 89 -7.47 -3.20 -3.19
CA ILE A 89 -7.24 -1.86 -3.76
C ILE A 89 -5.76 -1.71 -4.13
N GLU A 90 -4.83 -2.01 -3.22
CA GLU A 90 -3.40 -1.88 -3.52
C GLU A 90 -3.02 -2.61 -4.80
N LYS A 91 -3.53 -3.84 -4.97
CA LYS A 91 -3.29 -4.62 -6.16
C LYS A 91 -3.93 -4.00 -7.41
N SER A 92 -5.15 -3.46 -7.33
CA SER A 92 -5.86 -2.92 -8.50
C SER A 92 -5.19 -1.67 -9.08
N ILE A 93 -4.52 -0.88 -8.24
CA ILE A 93 -3.84 0.36 -8.64
C ILE A 93 -2.31 0.26 -8.57
N GLY A 94 -1.75 -0.93 -8.42
CA GLY A 94 -0.30 -1.17 -8.45
C GLY A 94 0.47 -0.56 -7.28
N LEU A 95 -0.16 -0.39 -6.11
CA LEU A 95 0.55 -0.01 -4.90
C LEU A 95 1.30 -1.20 -4.29
N PRO A 96 2.40 -0.93 -3.56
CA PRO A 96 3.04 -1.93 -2.73
C PRO A 96 2.06 -2.53 -1.72
N GLU A 97 2.26 -3.80 -1.40
CA GLU A 97 1.55 -4.45 -0.29
C GLU A 97 1.77 -3.68 1.03
N MET A 98 0.72 -3.62 1.86
CA MET A 98 0.71 -2.90 3.14
C MET A 98 0.87 -1.38 3.02
N TRP A 99 0.75 -0.79 1.82
CA TRP A 99 0.84 0.66 1.64
C TRP A 99 -0.18 1.44 2.48
N PHE A 100 -1.44 0.98 2.54
CA PHE A 100 -2.49 1.59 3.35
C PHE A 100 -2.24 1.54 4.85
N ASP A 101 -1.34 0.68 5.31
CA ASP A 101 -1.04 0.53 6.74
C ASP A 101 0.18 1.38 7.12
N ARG A 102 0.88 1.99 6.17
CA ARG A 102 2.04 2.85 6.45
C ARG A 102 1.58 4.22 6.92
N ASP A 103 2.38 4.85 7.76
CA ASP A 103 2.24 6.28 8.03
C ASP A 103 2.70 7.08 6.81
N ASN A 104 1.78 7.38 5.90
CA ASN A 104 2.05 8.22 4.75
C ASN A 104 1.57 9.67 4.96
N ALA A 105 1.29 10.10 6.19
CA ALA A 105 0.78 11.46 6.47
C ALA A 105 1.69 12.54 5.87
N ASN A 106 3.00 12.31 5.84
CA ASN A 106 3.97 13.23 5.22
C ASN A 106 3.76 13.43 3.71
N LEU A 107 3.11 12.48 3.01
CA LEU A 107 2.76 12.64 1.60
C LEU A 107 1.61 13.64 1.39
N LEU A 108 0.83 13.99 2.42
CA LEU A 108 -0.25 14.98 2.33
C LEU A 108 0.30 16.39 2.10
N PHE A 109 1.53 16.63 2.53
CA PHE A 109 2.18 17.93 2.49
C PHE A 109 3.03 18.13 1.23
N LEU A 110 3.06 17.15 0.32
CA LEU A 110 3.68 17.35 -0.99
C LEU A 110 2.84 18.35 -1.80
N SER A 111 3.51 19.35 -2.33
CA SER A 111 2.94 20.22 -3.34
C SER A 111 2.55 19.43 -4.59
N LEU A 112 1.61 19.96 -5.39
CA LEU A 112 1.20 19.35 -6.65
C LEU A 112 2.39 19.10 -7.59
N VAL A 113 3.41 19.96 -7.53
CA VAL A 113 4.64 19.82 -8.32
C VAL A 113 5.45 18.61 -7.86
N GLU A 114 5.65 18.43 -6.56
CA GLU A 114 6.36 17.27 -6.01
C GLU A 114 5.62 15.97 -6.30
N LEU A 115 4.29 15.99 -6.24
CA LEU A 115 3.45 14.86 -6.58
C LEU A 115 3.55 14.48 -8.07
N SER A 116 3.51 15.48 -8.96
CA SER A 116 3.69 15.29 -10.41
C SER A 116 5.06 14.72 -10.74
N LEU A 117 6.11 15.20 -10.08
CA LEU A 117 7.47 14.70 -10.26
C LEU A 117 7.57 13.22 -9.87
N VAL A 118 6.99 12.83 -8.73
CA VAL A 118 6.92 11.43 -8.31
C VAL A 118 6.18 10.58 -9.35
N ASN A 119 5.12 11.11 -9.96
CA ASN A 119 4.36 10.41 -11.00
C ASN A 119 5.18 10.18 -12.27
N GLU A 120 5.85 11.21 -12.76
CA GLU A 120 6.71 11.08 -13.95
C GLU A 120 7.83 10.05 -13.71
N ILE A 121 8.48 10.08 -12.56
CA ILE A 121 9.56 9.14 -12.22
C ILE A 121 9.05 7.69 -12.18
N ARG A 122 7.84 7.46 -11.64
CA ARG A 122 7.26 6.10 -11.57
C ARG A 122 6.84 5.56 -12.94
N VAL A 123 6.47 6.43 -13.88
CA VAL A 123 6.00 6.03 -15.22
C VAL A 123 7.18 5.71 -16.15
N VAL A 124 8.33 6.37 -15.98
CA VAL A 124 9.46 6.27 -16.92
C VAL A 124 10.18 4.91 -16.84
N ASP A 125 10.59 4.45 -15.65
CA ASP A 125 11.30 3.18 -15.47
C ASP A 125 11.43 2.79 -13.97
N PRO A 126 11.09 1.56 -13.55
CA PRO A 126 11.40 1.05 -12.21
C PRO A 126 12.87 1.18 -11.81
N GLU A 127 13.81 1.09 -12.76
CA GLU A 127 15.24 1.25 -12.50
C GLU A 127 15.62 2.71 -12.24
N ALA A 128 14.97 3.67 -12.92
CA ALA A 128 15.14 5.10 -12.64
C ALA A 128 14.70 5.44 -11.21
N THR A 129 13.63 4.81 -10.71
CA THR A 129 13.18 4.96 -9.32
C THR A 129 14.26 4.47 -8.33
N ARG A 130 14.97 3.37 -8.63
CA ARG A 130 16.08 2.88 -7.78
C ARG A 130 17.29 3.81 -7.78
N VAL A 131 17.67 4.33 -8.94
CA VAL A 131 18.78 5.28 -9.06
C VAL A 131 18.48 6.54 -8.25
N LEU A 132 17.26 7.06 -8.37
CA LEU A 132 16.82 8.25 -7.64
C LEU A 132 16.79 8.00 -6.12
N ALA A 133 16.27 6.84 -5.70
CA ALA A 133 16.28 6.46 -4.28
C ALA A 133 17.71 6.36 -3.72
N SER A 134 18.65 5.84 -4.52
CA SER A 134 20.07 5.74 -4.14
C SER A 134 20.72 7.13 -4.05
N ALA A 135 20.46 8.02 -5.02
CA ALA A 135 20.93 9.40 -4.99
C ALA A 135 20.38 10.17 -3.78
N LEU A 136 19.10 10.02 -3.47
CA LEU A 136 18.49 10.66 -2.30
C LEU A 136 19.07 10.15 -0.99
N LYS A 137 19.38 8.86 -0.86
CA LYS A 137 20.07 8.32 0.32
C LYS A 137 21.45 8.97 0.53
N LEU A 138 22.21 9.17 -0.55
CA LEU A 138 23.50 9.84 -0.50
C LEU A 138 23.34 11.32 -0.10
N LEU A 139 22.38 12.03 -0.68
CA LEU A 139 22.15 13.46 -0.43
C LEU A 139 21.58 13.75 0.96
N THR A 140 20.81 12.83 1.54
CA THR A 140 20.20 13.00 2.86
C THR A 140 21.05 12.44 4.00
N GLY A 141 22.23 11.89 3.70
CA GLY A 141 23.14 11.32 4.70
C GLY A 141 22.61 10.08 5.42
N ARG A 142 21.49 9.49 4.99
CA ARG A 142 20.87 8.30 5.61
C ARG A 142 21.54 6.97 5.22
N GLY A 143 22.81 7.02 4.82
CA GLY A 143 23.57 5.87 4.34
C GLY A 143 25.04 5.85 4.77
N ALA A 144 25.42 6.69 5.74
CA ALA A 144 26.73 6.67 6.39
C ALA A 144 26.58 6.20 7.84
#